data_AF-F2NX82-F1
#
_entry.id   AF-F2NX82-F1
#
_cell.length_a   1.000
_cell.length_b   1.000
_cell.length_c   1.000
_cell.angle_alpha   90.00
_cell.angle_beta   90.00
_cell.angle_gamma   90.00
#
_symmetry.space_group_name_H-M   'P 1'
#
loop_
_entity.id
_entity.type
_entity.pdbx_description
1 polymer ?
#
loop_
_entity_poly.entity_id
_entity_poly.type
_entity_poly.pdbx_seq_one_letter_code
_entity_poly.pdbx_strand_id
1 'polypeptide(L)'
;MKKIFLLCLSLLFISCSKNNATESLNNYSPVRFVYNQKYGLFNPATKEVIVYPRYTYIENFSNGYGLGVLGEEGGTCEVIDTFGNILFSYKTEPLSYTHCYNGFFMVVNYDVGNNVIYDQNKEYHGLYNYKGELVFKTNFIYSMNNECIVTHKKSNYIFLFFDNNGIKRKKIQLPDTFSYKSISNEIVKYEVMYDPFSNGFARFYIWNNDKKLFGMIKNDKTVVIPPVYKSLGKAFVEGVLIAETENSLYGLLNKEGDWVIQPKYKQLFNYSGKVLAAKIKNWN
;
A
#
# COMPACT_ATOMS: atom_id res chain seq x y z
N MET A 1 -0.06 57.69 37.98
CA MET A 1 0.55 58.23 36.74
C MET A 1 0.35 57.22 35.62
N LYS A 2 -0.34 57.65 34.56
CA LYS A 2 -0.58 56.90 33.31
C LYS A 2 0.74 56.70 32.54
N LYS A 3 0.88 55.59 31.81
CA LYS A 3 1.08 55.60 30.34
C LYS A 3 0.92 54.20 29.73
N ILE A 4 -0.09 54.12 28.87
CA ILE A 4 -0.38 53.12 27.84
C ILE A 4 0.60 53.32 26.67
N PHE A 5 1.08 52.25 26.04
CA PHE A 5 1.64 52.25 24.67
C PHE A 5 1.40 50.87 24.04
N LEU A 6 0.30 50.70 23.32
CA LEU A 6 0.09 50.84 21.86
C LEU A 6 0.76 49.76 20.97
N LEU A 7 -0.14 48.96 20.40
CA LEU A 7 -0.06 48.12 19.21
C LEU A 7 0.85 48.67 18.09
N CYS A 8 1.61 47.79 17.44
CA CYS A 8 1.89 47.91 16.01
C CYS A 8 1.57 46.59 15.31
N LEU A 9 0.47 46.66 14.57
CA LEU A 9 -0.06 45.70 13.63
C LEU A 9 0.83 45.73 12.38
N SER A 10 1.51 44.62 12.03
CA SER A 10 2.01 44.44 10.66
C SER A 10 1.16 43.39 9.97
N LEU A 11 0.17 43.92 9.24
CA LEU A 11 -0.60 43.25 8.21
C LEU A 11 0.34 42.65 7.15
N LEU A 12 0.29 41.33 6.97
CA LEU A 12 0.71 40.70 5.72
C LEU A 12 -0.57 40.27 4.99
N PHE A 13 -1.02 41.17 4.13
CA PHE A 13 -2.09 40.94 3.17
C PHE A 13 -1.57 40.09 2.00
N ILE A 14 -2.38 39.08 1.67
CA ILE A 14 -2.69 38.57 0.32
C ILE A 14 -1.65 37.65 -0.33
N SER A 15 -1.98 36.36 -0.28
CA SER A 15 -2.35 35.65 -1.51
C SER A 15 -3.53 34.73 -1.20
N CYS A 16 -4.74 35.31 -1.15
CA CYS A 16 -5.95 34.54 -1.41
C CYS A 16 -5.88 34.09 -2.87
N SER A 17 -5.39 32.89 -3.12
CA SER A 17 -5.90 32.18 -4.29
C SER A 17 -7.38 31.95 -4.00
N LYS A 18 -8.24 32.45 -4.89
CA LYS A 18 -9.61 31.94 -5.00
C LYS A 18 -9.49 30.48 -5.45
N ASN A 19 -9.14 29.59 -4.52
CA ASN A 19 -9.52 28.20 -4.65
C ASN A 19 -11.02 28.22 -4.42
N ASN A 20 -11.79 27.93 -5.46
CA ASN A 20 -13.22 27.75 -5.36
C ASN A 20 -13.48 26.73 -4.24
N ALA A 21 -13.89 27.23 -3.07
CA ALA A 21 -14.18 26.44 -1.87
C ALA A 21 -15.43 25.55 -2.04
N THR A 22 -15.93 25.42 -3.26
CA THR A 22 -17.02 24.53 -3.67
C THR A 22 -16.53 23.19 -4.23
N GLU A 23 -15.24 23.02 -4.55
CA GLU A 23 -14.69 21.71 -4.98
C GLU A 23 -14.14 20.86 -3.81
N SER A 24 -13.95 21.45 -2.62
CA SER A 24 -13.38 20.74 -1.46
C SER A 24 -14.41 20.13 -0.51
N LEU A 25 -15.71 20.29 -0.77
CA LEU A 25 -16.80 19.87 0.13
C LEU A 25 -17.24 18.39 -0.05
N ASN A 26 -16.69 17.64 -1.00
CA ASN A 26 -17.07 16.25 -1.30
C ASN A 26 -16.00 15.18 -0.96
N ASN A 27 -14.91 15.52 -0.27
CA ASN A 27 -13.69 14.69 -0.22
C ASN A 27 -13.38 14.05 1.15
N TYR A 28 -14.38 13.66 1.94
CA TYR A 28 -14.13 12.76 3.06
C TYR A 28 -14.42 11.32 2.66
N SER A 29 -13.37 10.49 2.60
CA SER A 29 -13.54 9.05 2.49
C SER A 29 -14.43 8.56 3.64
N PRO A 30 -15.43 7.69 3.35
CA PRO A 30 -16.28 7.13 4.39
C PRO A 30 -15.49 6.50 5.52
N VAL A 31 -15.97 6.67 6.75
CA VAL A 31 -15.38 6.03 7.92
C VAL A 31 -16.13 4.73 8.18
N ARG A 32 -15.36 3.65 8.37
CA ARG A 32 -15.89 2.34 8.76
C ARG A 32 -16.31 2.39 10.23
N PHE A 33 -17.48 1.84 10.54
CA PHE A 33 -17.92 1.61 11.92
C PHE A 33 -18.44 0.18 12.06
N VAL A 34 -18.40 -0.36 13.28
CA VAL A 34 -18.81 -1.73 13.57
C VAL A 34 -19.97 -1.74 14.54
N TYR A 35 -21.00 -2.52 14.22
CA TYR A 35 -22.12 -2.80 15.12
C TYR A 35 -22.56 -4.26 14.91
N ASN A 36 -22.77 -4.99 16.00
CA ASN A 36 -23.08 -6.43 15.97
C ASN A 36 -22.13 -7.23 15.05
N GLN A 37 -20.83 -6.98 15.18
CA GLN A 37 -19.75 -7.64 14.42
C GLN A 37 -19.82 -7.42 12.90
N LYS A 38 -20.63 -6.48 12.42
CA LYS A 38 -20.71 -6.11 11.02
C LYS A 38 -20.25 -4.68 10.81
N TYR A 39 -19.63 -4.45 9.65
CA TYR A 39 -19.15 -3.16 9.20
C TYR A 39 -20.23 -2.42 8.42
N GLY A 40 -20.37 -1.15 8.73
CA GLY A 40 -21.10 -0.14 7.97
C GLY A 40 -20.20 1.04 7.61
N LEU A 41 -20.76 1.99 6.86
CA LEU A 41 -20.08 3.22 6.45
C LEU A 41 -20.82 4.45 6.94
N PHE A 42 -20.06 5.40 7.47
CA PHE A 42 -20.55 6.65 8.01
C PHE A 42 -19.84 7.81 7.31
N ASN A 43 -20.62 8.83 6.93
CA ASN A 43 -20.07 10.07 6.41
C ASN A 43 -19.78 11.02 7.59
N PRO A 44 -18.51 11.30 7.92
CA PRO A 44 -18.20 12.19 9.05
C PRO A 44 -18.62 13.65 8.81
N ALA A 45 -18.74 14.08 7.55
CA ALA A 45 -19.12 15.45 7.22
C ALA A 45 -20.63 15.67 7.36
N THR A 46 -21.45 14.77 6.80
CA THR A 46 -22.93 14.88 6.88
C THR A 46 -23.49 14.30 8.18
N LYS A 47 -22.69 13.50 8.90
CA LYS A 47 -23.08 12.74 10.09
C LYS A 47 -24.17 11.70 9.81
N GLU A 48 -24.20 11.16 8.59
CA GLU A 48 -25.18 10.18 8.15
C GLU A 48 -24.56 8.81 7.95
N VAL A 49 -25.36 7.78 8.19
CA VAL A 49 -25.02 6.40 7.81
C VAL A 49 -25.19 6.28 6.29
N ILE A 50 -24.10 5.94 5.61
CA ILE A 50 -24.07 5.67 4.17
C ILE A 50 -24.52 4.22 3.93
N VAL A 51 -23.92 3.28 4.67
CA VAL A 51 -24.25 1.85 4.60
C VAL A 51 -24.50 1.36 6.02
N TYR A 52 -25.70 0.85 6.27
CA TYR A 52 -25.98 0.16 7.52
C TYR A 52 -25.12 -1.11 7.67
N PRO A 53 -24.71 -1.49 8.89
CA PRO A 53 -23.85 -2.63 9.16
C PRO A 53 -24.33 -3.92 8.50
N ARG A 54 -23.63 -4.36 7.46
CA ARG A 54 -23.98 -5.57 6.68
C ARG A 54 -22.79 -6.41 6.26
N TYR A 55 -21.62 -5.79 6.10
CA TYR A 55 -20.40 -6.45 5.66
C TYR A 55 -19.69 -7.11 6.83
N THR A 56 -19.05 -8.24 6.60
CA THR A 56 -18.12 -8.82 7.59
C THR A 56 -16.81 -8.05 7.61
N TYR A 57 -16.46 -7.40 6.50
CA TYR A 57 -15.33 -6.49 6.41
C TYR A 57 -15.53 -5.49 5.27
N ILE A 58 -15.02 -4.27 5.42
CA ILE A 58 -14.92 -3.29 4.34
C ILE A 58 -13.47 -2.84 4.27
N GLU A 59 -12.86 -2.84 3.10
CA GLU A 59 -11.51 -2.32 2.88
C GLU A 59 -11.44 -0.78 3.01
N ASN A 60 -10.23 -0.27 3.16
CA ASN A 60 -10.03 1.18 3.01
C ASN A 60 -10.33 1.61 1.58
N PHE A 61 -10.95 2.78 1.43
CA PHE A 61 -11.22 3.35 0.13
C PHE A 61 -9.94 3.84 -0.54
N SER A 62 -9.85 3.58 -1.85
CA SER A 62 -8.80 4.06 -2.74
C SER A 62 -9.43 4.74 -3.94
N ASN A 63 -9.14 6.05 -4.11
CA ASN A 63 -9.66 6.89 -5.18
C ASN A 63 -11.19 6.75 -5.38
N GLY A 64 -11.94 6.70 -4.28
CA GLY A 64 -13.39 6.65 -4.29
C GLY A 64 -13.99 5.24 -4.30
N TYR A 65 -13.17 4.18 -4.35
CA TYR A 65 -13.63 2.80 -4.42
C TYR A 65 -13.18 1.98 -3.22
N GLY A 66 -14.05 1.13 -2.70
CA GLY A 66 -13.78 0.19 -1.63
C GLY A 66 -14.28 -1.21 -1.98
N LEU A 67 -13.87 -2.20 -1.20
CA LEU A 67 -14.37 -3.56 -1.30
C LEU A 67 -15.10 -3.94 -0.01
N GLY A 68 -16.39 -4.21 -0.11
CA GLY A 68 -17.19 -4.79 0.97
C GLY A 68 -17.29 -6.30 0.82
N VAL A 69 -17.12 -7.05 1.91
CA VAL A 69 -17.19 -8.51 1.94
C VAL A 69 -18.42 -8.95 2.72
N LEU A 70 -19.22 -9.83 2.14
CA LEU A 70 -20.42 -10.42 2.75
C LEU A 70 -20.19 -11.91 3.02
N GLY A 71 -20.68 -12.38 4.17
CA GLY A 71 -20.55 -13.79 4.57
C GLY A 71 -19.20 -14.10 5.19
N GLU A 72 -18.89 -15.40 5.32
CA GLU A 72 -17.63 -15.90 5.87
C GLU A 72 -16.48 -15.78 4.86
N GLU A 73 -15.27 -16.20 5.24
CA GLU A 73 -14.12 -16.24 4.33
C GLU A 73 -14.46 -17.06 3.08
N GLY A 74 -14.36 -16.44 1.88
CA GLY A 74 -14.88 -17.03 0.63
C GLY A 74 -16.31 -16.63 0.27
N GLY A 75 -16.73 -15.46 0.72
CA GLY A 75 -18.06 -14.91 0.48
C GLY A 75 -18.21 -14.12 -0.83
N THR A 76 -19.21 -13.23 -0.84
CA THR A 76 -19.45 -12.30 -1.94
C THR A 76 -18.69 -11.00 -1.68
N CYS A 77 -17.88 -10.59 -2.65
CA CYS A 77 -17.21 -9.30 -2.66
C CYS A 77 -18.03 -8.30 -3.48
N GLU A 78 -18.24 -7.10 -2.94
CA GLU A 78 -18.93 -5.99 -3.58
C GLU A 78 -17.94 -4.81 -3.71
N VAL A 79 -17.67 -4.39 -4.94
CA VAL A 79 -16.98 -3.12 -5.20
C VAL A 79 -17.99 -2.01 -4.98
N ILE A 80 -17.69 -1.11 -4.05
CA ILE A 80 -18.58 -0.02 -3.64
C ILE A 80 -17.93 1.34 -3.82
N ASP A 81 -18.73 2.35 -4.14
CA ASP A 81 -18.28 3.75 -4.13
C ASP A 81 -18.42 4.41 -2.74
N THR A 82 -17.99 5.66 -2.62
CA THR A 82 -18.06 6.42 -1.35
C THR A 82 -19.48 6.73 -0.90
N PHE A 83 -20.48 6.55 -1.76
CA PHE A 83 -21.89 6.71 -1.44
C PHE A 83 -22.54 5.37 -1.09
N GLY A 84 -21.77 4.29 -1.04
CA GLY A 84 -22.27 2.95 -0.73
C GLY A 84 -22.99 2.27 -1.89
N ASN A 85 -22.93 2.84 -3.10
CA ASN A 85 -23.49 2.18 -4.28
C ASN A 85 -22.64 0.96 -4.62
N ILE A 86 -23.30 -0.17 -4.88
CA ILE A 86 -22.65 -1.39 -5.36
C ILE A 86 -22.45 -1.24 -6.87
N LEU A 87 -21.19 -1.21 -7.29
CA LEU A 87 -20.78 -1.06 -8.69
C LEU A 87 -20.63 -2.41 -9.38
N PHE A 88 -20.13 -3.40 -8.65
CA PHE A 88 -19.95 -4.77 -9.13
C PHE A 88 -19.91 -5.76 -7.98
N SER A 89 -20.40 -6.98 -8.20
CA SER A 89 -20.39 -8.05 -7.21
C SER A 89 -19.83 -9.33 -7.83
N TYR A 90 -18.99 -10.04 -7.08
CA TYR A 90 -18.42 -11.32 -7.48
C TYR A 90 -18.22 -12.24 -6.28
N LYS A 91 -18.17 -13.54 -6.54
CA LYS A 91 -17.88 -14.54 -5.51
C LYS A 91 -16.41 -14.91 -5.54
N THR A 92 -15.86 -15.22 -4.39
CA THR A 92 -14.50 -15.71 -4.25
C THR A 92 -14.46 -16.99 -3.46
N GLU A 93 -13.47 -17.84 -3.70
CA GLU A 93 -13.23 -19.02 -2.87
C GLU A 93 -12.70 -18.61 -1.47
N PRO A 94 -12.87 -19.46 -0.44
CA PRO A 94 -12.29 -19.25 0.88
C PRO A 94 -10.80 -18.89 0.82
N LEU A 95 -10.36 -18.02 1.74
CA LEU A 95 -8.96 -17.56 1.83
C LEU A 95 -8.45 -16.76 0.61
N SER A 96 -9.33 -16.34 -0.30
CA SER A 96 -8.95 -15.43 -1.39
C SER A 96 -8.60 -14.04 -0.86
N TYR A 97 -7.36 -13.60 -1.05
CA TYR A 97 -6.97 -12.22 -0.79
C TYR A 97 -7.59 -11.30 -1.83
N THR A 98 -8.53 -10.46 -1.42
CA THR A 98 -9.22 -9.52 -2.30
C THR A 98 -8.97 -8.09 -1.86
N HIS A 99 -8.62 -7.23 -2.81
CA HIS A 99 -8.42 -5.80 -2.58
C HIS A 99 -8.97 -5.01 -3.76
N CYS A 100 -9.40 -3.78 -3.48
CA CYS A 100 -9.75 -2.81 -4.50
C CYS A 100 -8.83 -1.60 -4.40
N TYR A 101 -8.06 -1.32 -5.45
CA TYR A 101 -7.18 -0.17 -5.55
C TYR A 101 -7.54 0.63 -6.80
N ASN A 102 -7.87 1.91 -6.66
CA ASN A 102 -8.31 2.79 -7.74
C ASN A 102 -9.50 2.24 -8.56
N GLY A 103 -10.37 1.45 -7.94
CA GLY A 103 -11.46 0.77 -8.64
C GLY A 103 -11.02 -0.47 -9.42
N PHE A 104 -9.79 -0.96 -9.25
CA PHE A 104 -9.33 -2.23 -9.82
C PHE A 104 -9.22 -3.30 -8.76
N PHE A 105 -9.64 -4.52 -9.09
CA PHE A 105 -9.58 -5.68 -8.21
C PHE A 105 -9.13 -6.92 -8.97
N MET A 106 -8.57 -7.87 -8.24
CA MET A 106 -8.07 -9.13 -8.79
C MET A 106 -9.08 -10.25 -8.57
N VAL A 107 -9.26 -11.08 -9.59
CA VAL A 107 -10.03 -12.33 -9.50
C VAL A 107 -9.21 -13.47 -10.10
N VAL A 108 -9.15 -14.60 -9.40
CA VAL A 108 -8.59 -15.85 -9.93
C VAL A 108 -9.69 -16.54 -10.73
N ASN A 109 -9.38 -16.88 -11.96
CA ASN A 109 -10.32 -17.45 -12.93
C ASN A 109 -9.75 -18.76 -13.50
N TYR A 110 -10.61 -19.55 -14.12
CA TYR A 110 -10.25 -20.77 -14.83
C TYR A 110 -10.72 -20.66 -16.28
N ASP A 111 -9.85 -20.91 -17.26
CA ASP A 111 -10.22 -21.05 -18.67
C ASP A 111 -10.93 -22.40 -18.86
N VAL A 112 -12.15 -22.51 -18.35
CA VAL A 112 -13.01 -23.67 -18.62
C VAL A 112 -13.61 -23.48 -20.02
N GLY A 113 -13.10 -24.23 -21.00
CA GLY A 113 -13.96 -24.62 -22.12
C GLY A 113 -15.20 -25.38 -21.62
N ASN A 114 -16.09 -25.82 -22.50
CA ASN A 114 -17.38 -26.46 -22.13
C ASN A 114 -17.33 -27.69 -21.18
N ASN A 115 -16.14 -28.15 -20.74
CA ASN A 115 -15.98 -29.26 -19.79
C ASN A 115 -15.43 -28.77 -18.45
N VAL A 116 -16.25 -28.92 -17.41
CA VAL A 116 -16.10 -28.44 -16.01
C VAL A 116 -15.16 -29.35 -15.19
N ILE A 117 -13.94 -29.59 -15.68
CA ILE A 117 -12.92 -30.26 -14.86
C ILE A 117 -11.94 -29.20 -14.37
N TYR A 118 -11.79 -29.11 -13.04
CA TYR A 118 -10.76 -28.28 -12.40
C TYR A 118 -9.38 -28.66 -12.96
N ASP A 119 -8.75 -27.73 -13.65
CA ASP A 119 -7.40 -27.87 -14.20
C ASP A 119 -6.59 -26.65 -13.79
N GLN A 120 -5.66 -26.84 -12.85
CA GLN A 120 -4.76 -25.79 -12.38
C GLN A 120 -3.92 -25.18 -13.52
N ASN A 121 -3.72 -25.90 -14.63
CA ASN A 121 -3.01 -25.38 -15.80
C ASN A 121 -3.84 -24.37 -16.61
N LYS A 122 -5.13 -24.21 -16.28
CA LYS A 122 -6.05 -23.25 -16.91
C LYS A 122 -6.35 -22.06 -16.01
N GLU A 123 -5.71 -21.98 -14.85
CA GLU A 123 -5.86 -20.87 -13.93
C GLU A 123 -5.20 -19.60 -14.48
N TYR A 124 -5.86 -18.46 -14.29
CA TYR A 124 -5.26 -17.15 -14.55
C TYR A 124 -5.76 -16.11 -13.55
N HIS A 125 -4.91 -15.13 -13.28
CA HIS A 125 -5.28 -13.93 -12.53
C HIS A 125 -5.75 -12.85 -13.52
N GLY A 126 -6.99 -12.40 -13.35
CA GLY A 126 -7.55 -11.26 -14.05
C GLY A 126 -7.57 -10.02 -13.16
N LEU A 127 -7.15 -8.89 -13.71
CA LEU A 127 -7.37 -7.57 -13.13
C LEU A 127 -8.61 -6.97 -13.81
N TYR A 128 -9.61 -6.62 -13.01
CA TYR A 128 -10.89 -6.08 -13.46
C TYR A 128 -11.04 -4.65 -12.97
N ASN A 129 -11.75 -3.81 -13.73
CA ASN A 129 -12.18 -2.50 -13.23
C ASN A 129 -13.50 -2.62 -12.45
N TYR A 130 -13.93 -1.53 -11.81
CA TYR A 130 -15.11 -1.48 -10.94
C TYR A 130 -16.43 -1.79 -11.64
N LYS A 131 -16.45 -1.87 -12.97
CA LYS A 131 -17.60 -2.28 -13.78
C LYS A 131 -17.62 -3.79 -14.06
N GLY A 132 -16.58 -4.53 -13.64
CA GLY A 132 -16.41 -5.94 -13.94
C GLY A 132 -15.77 -6.23 -15.30
N GLU A 133 -15.18 -5.24 -15.97
CA GLU A 133 -14.51 -5.44 -17.26
C GLU A 133 -13.08 -5.92 -17.03
N LEU A 134 -12.66 -6.97 -17.75
CA LEU A 134 -11.29 -7.49 -17.68
C LEU A 134 -10.32 -6.52 -18.36
N VAL A 135 -9.35 -6.02 -17.60
CA VAL A 135 -8.36 -5.01 -18.05
C VAL A 135 -7.02 -5.67 -18.35
N PHE A 136 -6.66 -6.71 -17.59
CA PHE A 136 -5.39 -7.41 -17.77
C PHE A 136 -5.48 -8.86 -17.31
N LYS A 137 -4.86 -9.76 -18.08
CA LYS A 137 -4.79 -11.19 -17.79
C LYS A 137 -3.34 -11.62 -17.68
N THR A 138 -3.00 -12.37 -16.64
CA THR A 138 -1.68 -12.98 -16.43
C THR A 138 -1.82 -14.30 -15.69
N ASN A 139 -0.79 -15.13 -15.71
CA ASN A 139 -0.81 -16.40 -14.98
C ASN A 139 -0.85 -16.17 -13.47
N PHE A 140 -0.21 -15.09 -12.98
CA PHE A 140 -0.16 -14.80 -11.55
C PHE A 140 0.10 -13.32 -11.25
N ILE A 141 -0.59 -12.77 -10.26
CA ILE A 141 -0.31 -11.45 -9.66
C ILE A 141 0.12 -11.70 -8.21
N TYR A 142 1.37 -11.38 -7.90
CA TYR A 142 1.95 -11.60 -6.56
C TYR A 142 1.46 -10.60 -5.54
N SER A 143 1.28 -9.36 -5.97
CA SER A 143 0.89 -8.26 -5.11
C SER A 143 0.39 -7.08 -5.94
N MET A 144 -0.41 -6.21 -5.32
CA MET A 144 -0.88 -4.96 -5.92
C MET A 144 -1.06 -3.90 -4.85
N ASN A 145 -0.97 -2.63 -5.24
CA ASN A 145 -1.31 -1.47 -4.42
C ASN A 145 -1.93 -0.38 -5.31
N ASN A 146 -2.04 0.86 -4.80
CA ASN A 146 -2.57 2.00 -5.55
C ASN A 146 -1.74 2.46 -6.76
N GLU A 147 -0.56 1.91 -7.00
CA GLU A 147 0.36 2.39 -8.04
C GLU A 147 0.69 1.32 -9.07
N CYS A 148 0.82 0.06 -8.68
CA CYS A 148 1.16 -1.02 -9.60
C CYS A 148 0.70 -2.40 -9.15
N ILE A 149 0.58 -3.30 -10.13
CA ILE A 149 0.54 -4.75 -9.93
C ILE A 149 1.92 -5.34 -10.16
N VAL A 150 2.23 -6.42 -9.45
CA VAL A 150 3.48 -7.18 -9.58
C VAL A 150 3.17 -8.57 -10.13
N THR A 151 3.74 -8.88 -11.29
CA THR A 151 3.66 -10.21 -11.92
C THR A 151 5.08 -10.73 -12.19
N HIS A 152 5.23 -11.97 -12.65
CA HIS A 152 6.53 -12.57 -12.93
C HIS A 152 6.59 -13.16 -14.34
N LYS A 153 7.69 -12.91 -15.06
CA LYS A 153 7.91 -13.43 -16.41
C LYS A 153 9.40 -13.63 -16.67
N LYS A 154 9.79 -14.86 -17.04
CA LYS A 154 11.16 -15.23 -17.42
C LYS A 154 12.21 -14.74 -16.40
N SER A 155 12.10 -15.17 -15.14
CA SER A 155 13.03 -14.80 -14.05
C SER A 155 13.09 -13.30 -13.74
N ASN A 156 11.97 -12.61 -13.92
CA ASN A 156 11.89 -11.19 -13.63
C ASN A 156 10.53 -10.83 -13.05
N TYR A 157 10.55 -9.99 -12.02
CA TYR A 157 9.38 -9.25 -11.58
C TYR A 157 9.07 -8.15 -12.59
N ILE A 158 7.81 -8.13 -13.03
CA ILE A 158 7.27 -7.10 -13.92
C ILE A 158 6.28 -6.26 -13.10
N PHE A 159 6.58 -4.97 -12.98
CA PHE A 159 5.72 -3.99 -12.32
C PHE A 159 4.95 -3.23 -13.39
N LEU A 160 3.63 -3.40 -13.42
CA LEU A 160 2.74 -2.70 -14.34
C LEU A 160 2.02 -1.60 -13.57
N PHE A 161 2.33 -0.35 -13.88
CA PHE A 161 1.75 0.80 -13.20
C PHE A 161 0.35 1.08 -13.72
N PHE A 162 -0.56 1.52 -12.85
CA PHE A 162 -1.92 1.90 -13.22
C PHE A 162 -2.38 3.14 -12.45
N ASP A 163 -3.44 3.77 -12.92
CA ASP A 163 -4.23 4.75 -12.15
C ASP A 163 -5.73 4.46 -12.35
N ASN A 164 -6.60 5.39 -11.99
CA ASN A 164 -8.05 5.26 -12.16
C ASN A 164 -8.51 5.12 -13.63
N ASN A 165 -7.64 5.33 -14.62
CA ASN A 165 -7.92 5.14 -16.04
C ASN A 165 -7.41 3.81 -16.59
N GLY A 166 -6.72 2.99 -15.78
CA GLY A 166 -6.20 1.68 -16.17
C GLY A 166 -4.68 1.58 -16.23
N ILE A 167 -4.19 0.51 -16.84
CA ILE A 167 -2.76 0.19 -16.92
C ILE A 167 -2.04 1.18 -17.84
N LYS A 168 -0.98 1.78 -17.31
CA LYS A 168 -0.08 2.69 -18.02
C LYS A 168 0.89 1.89 -18.87
N ARG A 169 1.43 2.55 -19.91
CA ARG A 169 2.53 2.01 -20.72
C ARG A 169 3.82 1.83 -19.92
N LYS A 170 3.99 2.56 -18.81
CA LYS A 170 5.17 2.47 -17.94
C LYS A 170 5.19 1.12 -17.25
N LYS A 171 6.29 0.38 -17.44
CA LYS A 171 6.60 -0.86 -16.73
C LYS A 171 8.04 -0.85 -16.23
N ILE A 172 8.27 -1.52 -15.11
CA ILE A 172 9.62 -1.77 -14.59
C ILE A 172 9.86 -3.26 -14.55
N GLN A 173 11.08 -3.67 -14.87
CA GLN A 173 11.53 -5.05 -14.82
C GLN A 173 12.73 -5.14 -13.89
N LEU A 174 12.62 -5.99 -12.87
CA LEU A 174 13.70 -6.30 -11.93
C LEU A 174 13.97 -7.81 -11.94
N PRO A 175 15.24 -8.22 -11.84
CA PRO A 175 15.60 -9.64 -11.78
C PRO A 175 15.10 -10.28 -10.49
N ASP A 176 14.84 -11.58 -10.55
CA ASP A 176 14.55 -12.44 -9.39
C ASP A 176 15.79 -12.80 -8.56
N THR A 177 16.97 -12.38 -9.01
CA THR A 177 18.24 -12.48 -8.28
C THR A 177 18.88 -11.11 -8.08
N PHE A 178 19.52 -10.92 -6.92
CA PHE A 178 20.23 -9.72 -6.52
C PHE A 178 21.72 -10.04 -6.31
N SER A 179 22.59 -9.35 -7.05
CA SER A 179 24.04 -9.50 -6.94
C SER A 179 24.58 -8.44 -5.98
N TYR A 180 25.23 -8.87 -4.91
CA TYR A 180 25.90 -7.98 -3.96
C TYR A 180 27.38 -8.35 -3.84
N LYS A 181 28.23 -7.33 -3.78
CA LYS A 181 29.68 -7.53 -3.67
C LYS A 181 30.03 -7.78 -2.20
N SER A 182 30.52 -8.98 -1.92
CA SER A 182 31.03 -9.36 -0.60
C SER A 182 32.29 -8.54 -0.24
N ILE A 183 32.63 -8.55 1.05
CA ILE A 183 33.89 -8.01 1.60
C ILE A 183 35.10 -8.67 0.91
N SER A 184 34.99 -9.93 0.46
CA SER A 184 36.01 -10.66 -0.32
C SER A 184 36.14 -10.23 -1.78
N ASN A 185 35.43 -9.18 -2.22
CA ASN A 185 35.23 -8.80 -3.63
C ASN A 185 34.52 -9.84 -4.51
N GLU A 186 34.03 -10.94 -3.94
CA GLU A 186 33.23 -11.93 -4.67
C GLU A 186 31.81 -11.42 -4.89
N ILE A 187 31.26 -11.66 -6.07
CA ILE A 187 29.86 -11.38 -6.39
C ILE A 187 29.04 -12.57 -5.90
N VAL A 188 28.25 -12.36 -4.85
CA VAL A 188 27.29 -13.35 -4.36
C VAL A 188 25.92 -13.00 -4.92
N LYS A 189 25.22 -14.03 -5.43
CA LYS A 189 23.85 -13.90 -5.94
C LYS A 189 22.88 -14.42 -4.88
N TYR A 190 21.88 -13.61 -4.58
CA TYR A 190 20.80 -13.95 -3.67
C TYR A 190 19.49 -13.99 -4.42
N GLU A 191 18.57 -14.88 -4.04
CA GLU A 191 17.17 -14.72 -4.42
C GLU A 191 16.61 -13.44 -3.79
N VAL A 192 15.76 -12.74 -4.53
CA VAL A 192 15.19 -11.45 -4.10
C VAL A 192 13.70 -11.42 -4.31
N MET A 193 13.00 -10.80 -3.36
CA MET A 193 11.58 -10.52 -3.42
C MET A 193 11.34 -9.03 -3.23
N TYR A 194 10.40 -8.48 -3.98
CA TYR A 194 10.08 -7.06 -3.98
C TYR A 194 8.63 -6.85 -3.57
N ASP A 195 8.40 -5.84 -2.73
CA ASP A 195 7.07 -5.27 -2.54
C ASP A 195 6.70 -4.40 -3.77
N PRO A 196 5.41 -4.12 -4.02
CA PRO A 196 4.99 -3.18 -5.05
C PRO A 196 5.66 -1.80 -4.87
N PHE A 197 5.95 -1.12 -5.99
CA PHE A 197 6.43 0.26 -5.93
C PHE A 197 5.39 1.17 -5.26
N SER A 198 5.85 2.05 -4.38
CA SER A 198 5.08 3.19 -3.89
C SER A 198 5.94 4.45 -3.84
N ASN A 199 5.42 5.55 -4.37
CA ASN A 199 6.08 6.85 -4.46
C ASN A 199 7.47 6.79 -5.10
N GLY A 200 7.65 5.89 -6.08
CA GLY A 200 8.91 5.70 -6.80
C GLY A 200 9.94 4.79 -6.12
N PHE A 201 9.59 4.15 -5.00
CA PHE A 201 10.46 3.22 -4.27
C PHE A 201 9.80 1.86 -4.09
N ALA A 202 10.58 0.79 -4.03
CA ALA A 202 10.12 -0.55 -3.67
C ALA A 202 11.04 -1.14 -2.59
N ARG A 203 10.45 -1.62 -1.49
CA ARG A 203 11.20 -2.40 -0.52
C ARG A 203 11.49 -3.75 -1.14
N PHE A 204 12.69 -4.27 -0.91
CA PHE A 204 13.03 -5.64 -1.30
C PHE A 204 13.72 -6.34 -0.15
N TYR A 205 13.79 -7.66 -0.24
CA TYR A 205 14.58 -8.45 0.69
C TYR A 205 15.28 -9.62 0.00
N ILE A 206 16.37 -10.04 0.62
CA ILE A 206 17.15 -11.21 0.26
C ILE A 206 17.25 -12.15 1.47
N TRP A 207 17.61 -13.40 1.21
CA TRP A 207 17.99 -14.37 2.24
C TRP A 207 19.50 -14.60 2.22
N ASN A 208 20.17 -14.36 3.34
CA ASN A 208 21.61 -14.59 3.51
C ASN A 208 21.84 -15.41 4.78
N ASN A 209 22.26 -16.67 4.64
CA ASN A 209 22.47 -17.60 5.77
C ASN A 209 21.29 -17.58 6.76
N ASP A 210 20.09 -17.86 6.25
CA ASP A 210 18.80 -17.85 6.97
C ASP A 210 18.34 -16.50 7.52
N LYS A 211 19.11 -15.43 7.32
CA LYS A 211 18.71 -14.07 7.68
C LYS A 211 18.00 -13.39 6.51
N LYS A 212 16.78 -12.94 6.76
CA LYS A 212 16.05 -12.04 5.86
C LYS A 212 16.56 -10.61 6.06
N LEU A 213 17.12 -10.02 5.00
CA LEU A 213 17.67 -8.68 5.03
C LEU A 213 16.96 -7.77 4.03
N PHE A 214 16.56 -6.58 4.48
CA PHE A 214 15.72 -5.65 3.73
C PHE A 214 16.52 -4.46 3.21
N GLY A 215 16.22 -4.06 1.97
CA GLY A 215 16.73 -2.87 1.31
C GLY A 215 15.63 -2.10 0.57
N MET A 216 16.01 -1.02 -0.09
CA MET A 216 15.10 -0.14 -0.84
C MET A 216 15.70 0.19 -2.21
N ILE A 217 14.89 0.04 -3.26
CA ILE A 217 15.27 0.33 -4.64
C ILE A 217 14.37 1.43 -5.22
N LYS A 218 14.94 2.29 -6.05
CA LYS A 218 14.22 3.32 -6.81
C LYS A 218 13.70 2.76 -8.15
N ASN A 219 12.77 3.50 -8.75
CA ASN A 219 12.21 3.17 -10.06
C ASN A 219 13.24 3.17 -11.22
N ASP A 220 14.35 3.89 -11.06
CA ASP A 220 15.51 3.88 -11.95
C ASP A 220 16.45 2.69 -11.72
N LYS A 221 16.04 1.77 -10.83
CA LYS A 221 16.76 0.55 -10.41
C LYS A 221 17.97 0.80 -9.52
N THR A 222 18.17 2.03 -9.04
CA THR A 222 19.20 2.35 -8.06
C THR A 222 18.83 1.81 -6.69
N VAL A 223 19.71 1.02 -6.07
CA VAL A 223 19.58 0.63 -4.66
C VAL A 223 19.98 1.82 -3.80
N VAL A 224 19.04 2.40 -3.08
CA VAL A 224 19.29 3.55 -2.19
C VAL A 224 19.52 3.14 -0.74
N ILE A 225 18.96 2.00 -0.34
CA ILE A 225 19.21 1.40 0.97
C ILE A 225 19.66 -0.03 0.73
N PRO A 226 20.92 -0.40 1.04
CA PRO A 226 21.41 -1.75 0.83
C PRO A 226 20.67 -2.75 1.75
N PRO A 227 20.58 -4.03 1.35
CA PRO A 227 19.85 -5.04 2.11
C PRO A 227 20.65 -5.53 3.32
N VAL A 228 20.78 -4.69 4.34
CA VAL A 228 21.55 -4.95 5.57
C VAL A 228 20.70 -4.86 6.84
N TYR A 229 19.42 -4.54 6.72
CA TYR A 229 18.53 -4.30 7.85
C TYR A 229 17.67 -5.53 8.16
N LYS A 230 17.50 -5.85 9.44
CA LYS A 230 16.60 -6.93 9.91
C LYS A 230 15.14 -6.63 9.61
N SER A 231 14.77 -5.35 9.60
CA SER A 231 13.45 -4.86 9.25
C SER A 231 13.56 -3.47 8.65
N LEU A 232 12.71 -3.17 7.67
CA LEU A 232 12.62 -1.87 7.03
C LEU A 232 11.15 -1.56 6.75
N GLY A 233 10.71 -0.32 6.98
CA GLY A 233 9.34 0.11 6.68
C GLY A 233 8.95 -0.16 5.22
N LYS A 234 7.67 -0.48 4.97
CA LYS A 234 7.17 -0.83 3.62
C LYS A 234 7.25 0.34 2.62
N ALA A 235 7.07 1.56 3.11
CA ALA A 235 7.09 2.79 2.31
C ALA A 235 7.56 3.97 3.17
N PHE A 236 8.08 5.00 2.51
CA PHE A 236 8.39 6.27 3.17
C PHE A 236 7.11 6.94 3.64
N VAL A 237 7.12 7.41 4.88
CA VAL A 237 6.04 8.21 5.44
C VAL A 237 6.64 9.51 5.93
N GLU A 238 6.13 10.64 5.44
CA GLU A 238 6.72 11.96 5.69
C GLU A 238 8.23 12.03 5.37
N GLY A 239 8.66 11.29 4.34
CA GLY A 239 10.05 11.26 3.89
C GLY A 239 11.00 10.38 4.69
N VAL A 240 10.52 9.65 5.70
CA VAL A 240 11.37 8.76 6.52
C VAL A 240 10.90 7.30 6.52
N LEU A 241 11.82 6.40 6.87
CA LEU A 241 11.59 4.96 7.07
C LEU A 241 12.08 4.53 8.44
N ILE A 242 11.31 3.68 9.12
CA ILE A 242 11.80 2.93 10.28
C ILE A 242 12.71 1.81 9.78
N ALA A 243 13.88 1.67 10.40
CA ALA A 243 14.82 0.59 10.12
C ALA A 243 15.28 -0.08 11.42
N GLU A 244 15.33 -1.41 11.45
CA GLU A 244 15.92 -2.21 12.51
C GLU A 244 17.31 -2.71 12.07
N THR A 245 18.32 -2.37 12.85
CA THR A 245 19.70 -2.81 12.65
C THR A 245 19.91 -4.25 13.11
N GLU A 246 21.05 -4.84 12.76
CA GLU A 246 21.42 -6.19 13.21
C GLU A 246 21.47 -6.34 14.74
N ASN A 247 21.74 -5.25 15.48
CA ASN A 247 21.75 -5.22 16.94
C ASN A 247 20.35 -5.09 17.57
N SER A 248 19.30 -5.21 16.75
CA SER A 248 17.90 -5.03 17.17
C SER A 248 17.66 -3.69 17.85
N LEU A 249 18.24 -2.65 17.24
CA LEU A 249 18.00 -1.25 17.55
C LEU A 249 17.37 -0.57 16.34
N TYR A 250 16.39 0.28 16.62
CA TYR A 250 15.58 0.99 15.65
C TYR A 250 16.02 2.45 15.53
N GLY A 251 16.00 2.97 14.31
CA GLY A 251 16.22 4.37 13.96
C GLY A 251 15.36 4.79 12.76
N LEU A 252 15.58 6.02 12.27
CA LEU A 252 14.89 6.56 11.09
C LEU A 252 15.88 6.91 9.97
N LEU A 253 15.60 6.43 8.77
CA LEU A 253 16.35 6.73 7.54
C LEU A 253 15.58 7.75 6.68
N ASN A 254 16.29 8.63 5.99
CA ASN A 254 15.73 9.47 4.91
C ASN A 254 15.66 8.68 3.58
N LYS A 255 15.27 9.36 2.49
CA LYS A 255 15.14 8.75 1.14
C LYS A 255 16.48 8.42 0.48
N GLU A 256 17.56 8.98 0.99
CA GLU A 256 18.94 8.77 0.57
C GLU A 256 19.59 7.61 1.32
N GLY A 257 18.96 7.11 2.39
CA GLY A 257 19.49 6.04 3.24
C GLY A 257 20.36 6.53 4.40
N ASP A 258 20.40 7.83 4.66
CA ASP A 258 21.09 8.41 5.81
C ASP A 258 20.22 8.41 7.05
N TRP A 259 20.85 8.25 8.21
CA TRP A 259 20.17 8.33 9.50
C TRP A 259 19.72 9.77 9.81
N VAL A 260 18.41 9.98 9.81
CA VAL A 260 17.79 11.16 10.43
C VAL A 260 17.78 10.99 11.96
N ILE A 261 17.52 9.76 12.41
CA ILE A 261 17.60 9.37 13.82
C ILE A 261 18.45 8.10 13.92
N GLN A 262 19.59 8.22 14.60
CA GLN A 262 20.51 7.11 14.85
C GLN A 262 19.82 5.94 15.59
N PRO A 263 20.19 4.69 15.29
CA PRO A 263 19.56 3.52 15.88
C PRO A 263 19.98 3.37 17.35
N LYS A 264 19.10 3.77 18.27
CA LYS A 264 19.32 3.66 19.73
C LYS A 264 18.10 3.22 20.51
N TYR A 265 17.01 2.90 19.81
CA TYR A 265 15.72 2.56 20.40
C TYR A 265 15.48 1.06 20.32
N LYS A 266 14.94 0.46 21.36
CA LYS A 266 14.52 -0.96 21.35
C LYS A 266 13.23 -1.19 20.57
N GLN A 267 12.43 -0.13 20.38
CA GLN A 267 11.21 -0.16 19.60
C GLN A 267 10.85 1.25 19.13
N LEU A 268 10.32 1.35 17.90
CA LEU A 268 9.66 2.55 17.38
C LEU A 268 8.23 2.18 16.99
N PHE A 269 7.26 2.96 17.46
CA PHE A 269 5.86 2.79 17.12
C PHE A 269 5.43 3.86 16.12
N ASN A 270 4.82 3.41 15.02
CA ASN A 270 4.16 4.27 14.05
C ASN A 270 2.66 4.29 14.33
N TYR A 271 2.08 5.47 14.56
CA TYR A 271 0.64 5.64 14.72
C TYR A 271 0.15 6.65 13.68
N SER A 272 -0.78 6.24 12.83
CA SER A 272 -1.38 7.07 11.77
C SER A 272 -0.36 7.76 10.85
N GLY A 273 0.75 7.09 10.54
CA GLY A 273 1.79 7.63 9.65
C GLY A 273 2.73 8.63 10.34
N LYS A 274 2.70 8.75 11.67
CA LYS A 274 3.66 9.55 12.42
C LYS A 274 4.37 8.67 13.44
N VAL A 275 5.69 8.80 13.54
CA VAL A 275 6.48 8.14 14.59
C VAL A 275 6.20 8.89 15.89
N LEU A 276 5.47 8.26 16.80
CA LEU A 276 4.90 8.93 17.98
C LEU A 276 5.53 8.47 19.30
N ALA A 277 6.16 7.30 19.34
CA ALA A 277 6.77 6.79 20.57
C ALA A 277 8.00 5.94 20.29
N ALA A 278 8.99 6.05 21.19
CA ALA A 278 10.26 5.35 21.11
C ALA A 278 10.65 4.81 22.49
N LYS A 279 11.06 3.54 22.57
CA LYS A 279 11.48 2.89 23.82
C LYS A 279 13.00 2.81 23.91
N ILE A 280 13.59 3.36 24.97
CA ILE A 280 15.05 3.42 25.15
C ILE A 280 15.55 2.34 26.14
N LYS A 281 14.75 1.91 27.14
CA LYS A 281 15.08 0.85 28.11
C LYS A 281 13.83 0.21 28.74
N ASN A 282 13.99 -0.98 29.35
CA ASN A 282 12.91 -1.76 30.00
C ASN A 282 12.17 -0.93 31.06
N TRP A 283 10.82 -1.06 31.09
CA TRP A 283 10.06 -0.79 32.31
C TRP A 283 10.30 -2.01 33.22
N ASN A 284 10.87 -1.76 34.40
CA ASN A 284 10.73 -2.69 35.52
C ASN A 284 9.35 -2.47 36.15
#